data_AF-A0A3M0XCM8-F1
#
_entry.id   AF-A0A3M0XCM8-F1
#
_cell.length_a   1.000
_cell.length_b   1.000
_cell.length_c   1.000
_cell.angle_alpha   90.00
_cell.angle_beta   90.00
_cell.angle_gamma   90.00
#
_symmetry.space_group_name_H-M   'P 1'
#
loop_
_entity.id
_entity.type
_entity.pdbx_description
1 polymer ?
#
loop_
_entity_poly.entity_id
_entity_poly.type
_entity_poly.pdbx_seq_one_letter_code
_entity_poly.pdbx_strand_id
1 'polypeptide(L)'
;LNYGINYAGAWRHPLTPYQERDDNEPLPLHPQPGGITYRHWLGLIYEEPEGKKRLTPAIVVREFQRKKLPEEQFRVWAFGYDMDNMKPRCWYEAILPLYRVPEEIRSDFTKRVAQLIEAAEYVAGLLKSRIKEAWFKRPGEVKGDVGFLADGFYQHTEADFYACLPRLIDAIPQNKDPEVLQEWHVTLTRAALELFDEWTGSDEIAFADPARMALARDNLRKQLYGTKLAKILTLPKPKEKAA
;
A
#
# COMPACT_ATOMS: atom_id res chain seq x y z
N LEU A 1 35.78 14.74 19.65
CA LEU A 1 34.73 13.76 20.03
C LEU A 1 33.41 14.43 19.66
N ASN A 2 32.85 14.07 18.50
CA ASN A 2 31.74 14.82 17.89
C ASN A 2 30.41 14.08 18.05
N TYR A 3 30.33 13.16 19.01
CA TYR A 3 29.14 12.35 19.25
C TYR A 3 28.53 12.75 20.60
N GLY A 4 27.26 13.14 20.57
CA GLY A 4 26.46 13.35 21.77
C GLY A 4 26.00 12.03 22.40
N ILE A 5 25.27 12.14 23.51
CA ILE A 5 24.66 10.99 24.19
C ILE A 5 23.55 10.41 23.30
N ASN A 6 23.57 9.09 23.08
CA ASN A 6 22.45 8.39 22.48
C ASN A 6 21.38 8.17 23.56
N TYR A 7 20.29 8.92 23.49
CA TYR A 7 19.17 8.80 24.42
C TYR A 7 18.29 7.61 24.02
N ALA A 8 18.69 6.42 24.45
CA ALA A 8 17.89 5.20 24.38
C ALA A 8 16.89 5.11 25.55
N GLY A 9 15.83 4.31 25.41
CA GLY A 9 14.88 4.01 26.50
C GLY A 9 13.41 4.36 26.23
N ALA A 10 12.64 4.50 27.32
CA ALA A 10 11.17 4.42 27.30
C ALA A 10 10.43 5.62 26.69
N TRP A 11 11.11 6.72 26.38
CA TRP A 11 10.45 7.91 25.86
C TRP A 11 9.97 7.69 24.42
N ARG A 12 8.72 8.07 24.15
CA ARG A 12 8.13 8.06 22.81
C ARG A 12 7.66 9.46 22.43
N HIS A 13 8.04 9.89 21.23
CA HIS A 13 7.63 11.18 20.70
C HIS A 13 6.13 11.16 20.36
N PRO A 14 5.34 12.13 20.84
CA PRO A 14 3.87 12.09 20.73
C PRO A 14 3.34 12.20 19.30
N LEU A 15 4.13 12.76 18.37
CA LEU A 15 3.76 12.96 16.97
C LEU A 15 4.40 11.92 16.03
N THR A 16 5.16 10.96 16.56
CA THR A 16 5.88 9.98 15.74
C THR A 16 5.20 8.62 15.83
N PRO A 17 4.86 7.99 14.69
CA PRO A 17 4.45 6.60 14.65
C PRO A 17 5.68 5.69 14.76
N TYR A 18 5.48 4.48 15.28
CA TYR A 18 6.56 3.55 15.61
C TYR A 18 6.31 2.16 15.04
N GLN A 19 7.38 1.50 14.61
CA GLN A 19 7.43 0.07 14.33
C GLN A 19 7.99 -0.65 15.55
N GLU A 20 7.20 -1.56 16.11
CA GLU A 20 7.58 -2.43 17.22
C GLU A 20 7.99 -3.80 16.67
N ARG A 21 8.96 -4.44 17.34
CA ARG A 21 9.36 -5.84 17.14
C ARG A 21 9.52 -6.46 18.51
N ASP A 22 9.23 -7.76 18.62
CA ASP A 22 9.45 -8.50 19.86
C ASP A 22 10.91 -8.33 20.32
N ASP A 23 11.08 -7.98 21.59
CA ASP A 23 12.38 -7.83 22.29
C ASP A 23 13.32 -6.71 21.81
N ASN A 24 12.86 -5.79 20.96
CA ASN A 24 13.65 -4.65 20.50
C ASN A 24 13.04 -3.29 20.92
N GLU A 25 13.89 -2.26 20.97
CA GLU A 25 13.41 -0.88 21.13
C GLU A 25 12.51 -0.47 19.94
N PRO A 26 11.38 0.22 20.19
CA PRO A 26 10.51 0.73 19.13
C PRO A 26 11.27 1.66 18.19
N LEU A 27 11.16 1.42 16.89
CA LEU A 27 11.82 2.25 15.88
C LEU A 27 10.85 3.30 15.34
N PRO A 28 11.20 4.59 15.34
CA PRO A 28 10.38 5.61 14.69
C PRO A 28 10.26 5.31 13.20
N LEU A 29 9.07 5.56 12.65
CA LEU A 29 8.87 5.49 11.20
C LEU A 29 9.38 6.77 10.54
N HIS A 30 10.11 6.58 9.44
CA HIS A 30 10.63 7.65 8.61
C HIS A 30 10.07 7.51 7.20
N PRO A 31 9.72 8.62 6.53
CA PRO A 31 9.44 8.60 5.10
C PRO A 31 10.56 7.92 4.32
N GLN A 32 10.18 7.25 3.24
CA GLN A 32 11.08 6.52 2.35
C GLN A 32 10.91 7.05 0.92
N PRO A 33 11.83 6.72 0.00
CA PRO A 33 11.61 6.97 -1.43
C PRO A 33 10.26 6.41 -1.87
N GLY A 34 9.54 7.18 -2.69
CA GLY A 34 8.15 6.90 -3.07
C GLY A 34 7.11 7.58 -2.17
N GLY A 35 7.54 8.27 -1.11
CA GLY A 35 6.70 9.15 -0.31
C GLY A 35 5.67 8.44 0.57
N ILE A 36 4.67 9.19 1.02
CA ILE A 36 3.61 8.72 1.91
C ILE A 36 2.34 8.51 1.10
N THR A 37 2.06 7.25 0.74
CA THR A 37 0.82 6.84 0.04
C THR A 37 -0.13 6.08 0.95
N TYR A 38 -1.31 5.72 0.43
CA TYR A 38 -2.31 4.94 1.16
C TYR A 38 -1.81 3.58 1.70
N ARG A 39 -0.73 3.01 1.16
CA ARG A 39 -0.13 1.77 1.70
C ARG A 39 0.39 1.93 3.13
N HIS A 40 0.67 3.16 3.55
CA HIS A 40 1.07 3.51 4.91
C HIS A 40 -0.11 3.96 5.78
N TRP A 41 -1.35 3.90 5.27
CA TRP A 41 -2.51 4.39 6.02
C TRP A 41 -2.69 3.60 7.31
N LEU A 42 -2.51 2.27 7.25
CA LEU A 42 -2.27 1.46 8.44
C LEU A 42 -0.85 1.75 8.98
N GLY A 43 -0.73 1.86 10.29
CA GLY A 43 0.46 2.36 10.98
C GLY A 43 0.45 3.87 11.20
N LEU A 44 -0.14 4.66 10.30
CA LEU A 44 -0.34 6.10 10.50
C LEU A 44 -1.68 6.43 11.19
N ILE A 45 -2.74 5.67 10.88
CA ILE A 45 -4.10 5.93 11.38
C ILE A 45 -4.55 4.88 12.39
N TYR A 46 -4.45 3.60 12.03
CA TYR A 46 -4.77 2.47 12.90
C TYR A 46 -3.56 1.56 13.04
N GLU A 47 -3.53 0.76 14.10
CA GLU A 47 -2.53 -0.30 14.22
C GLU A 47 -2.74 -1.36 13.15
N GLU A 48 -1.65 -1.90 12.60
CA GLU A 48 -1.74 -3.05 11.70
C GLU A 48 -2.18 -4.29 12.49
N PRO A 49 -3.20 -5.04 12.02
CA PRO A 49 -3.80 -6.12 12.79
C PRO A 49 -2.90 -7.37 12.91
N GLU A 50 -2.01 -7.62 11.95
CA GLU A 50 -1.18 -8.84 11.91
C GLU A 50 0.21 -8.53 11.30
N GLY A 51 1.27 -9.14 11.86
CA GLY A 51 2.63 -9.06 11.31
C GLY A 51 3.72 -9.32 12.35
N LYS A 52 4.94 -9.68 11.89
CA LYS A 52 6.14 -9.74 12.76
C LYS A 52 6.63 -8.36 13.22
N LYS A 53 6.07 -7.31 12.64
CA LYS A 53 6.33 -5.91 12.92
C LYS A 53 4.98 -5.28 13.20
N ARG A 54 4.81 -4.64 14.34
CA ARG A 54 3.56 -3.94 14.66
C ARG A 54 3.77 -2.46 14.41
N LEU A 55 3.04 -1.91 13.44
CA LEU A 55 3.01 -0.46 13.23
C LEU A 55 2.00 0.17 14.19
N THR A 56 2.45 1.19 14.90
CA THR A 56 1.65 1.92 15.89
C THR A 56 1.55 3.40 15.51
N PRO A 57 0.34 3.95 15.38
CA PRO A 57 0.14 5.38 15.15
C PRO A 57 0.77 6.25 16.24
N ALA A 58 1.03 7.51 15.90
CA ALA A 58 1.46 8.51 16.86
C ALA A 58 0.45 8.62 18.02
N ILE A 59 0.95 8.93 19.22
CA ILE A 59 0.13 9.02 20.43
C ILE A 59 -1.06 9.96 20.21
N VAL A 60 -0.83 11.11 19.59
CA VAL A 60 -1.90 12.08 19.31
C VAL A 60 -3.03 11.52 18.44
N VAL A 61 -2.72 10.65 17.47
CA VAL A 61 -3.74 10.04 16.59
C VAL A 61 -4.59 9.05 17.38
N ARG A 62 -3.96 8.21 18.21
CA ARG A 62 -4.67 7.25 19.06
C ARG A 62 -5.55 7.94 20.09
N GLU A 63 -5.05 8.98 20.77
CA GLU A 63 -5.83 9.73 21.74
C GLU A 63 -6.98 10.50 21.07
N PHE A 64 -6.77 10.99 19.84
CA PHE A 64 -7.84 11.62 19.07
C PHE A 64 -8.97 10.64 18.74
N GLN A 65 -8.65 9.42 18.31
CA GLN A 65 -9.64 8.37 17.99
C GLN A 65 -10.47 7.90 19.19
N ARG A 66 -9.98 8.07 20.42
CA ARG A 66 -10.71 7.74 21.66
C ARG A 66 -11.76 8.78 22.05
N LYS A 67 -11.69 10.00 21.49
CA LYS A 67 -12.60 11.09 21.86
C LYS A 67 -13.93 10.96 21.12
N LYS A 68 -15.03 11.32 21.79
CA LYS A 68 -16.31 11.60 21.14
C LYS A 68 -16.20 12.96 20.44
N LEU A 69 -16.03 12.93 19.13
CA LEU A 69 -15.86 14.11 18.30
C LEU A 69 -17.15 14.47 17.56
N PRO A 70 -17.26 15.72 17.05
CA PRO A 70 -18.31 16.12 16.11
C PRO A 70 -18.37 15.19 14.88
N GLU A 71 -19.51 15.19 14.19
CA GLU A 71 -19.66 14.49 12.91
C GLU A 71 -19.05 15.31 11.77
N GLU A 72 -17.72 15.29 11.71
CA GLU A 72 -16.92 15.96 10.68
C GLU A 72 -15.92 14.98 10.06
N GLN A 73 -15.49 15.26 8.82
CA GLN A 73 -14.42 14.49 8.18
C GLN A 73 -13.06 15.03 8.64
N PHE A 74 -12.36 14.25 9.46
CA PHE A 74 -11.01 14.60 9.91
C PHE A 74 -9.95 14.14 8.93
N ARG A 75 -8.75 14.69 9.08
CA ARG A 75 -7.57 14.34 8.29
C ARG A 75 -6.33 14.30 9.18
N VAL A 76 -5.37 13.47 8.82
CA VAL A 76 -4.03 13.45 9.41
C VAL A 76 -3.05 13.97 8.38
N TRP A 77 -2.25 14.96 8.77
CA TRP A 77 -1.11 15.42 7.98
C TRP A 77 0.14 14.68 8.45
N ALA A 78 0.63 13.77 7.62
CA ALA A 78 1.85 13.03 7.87
C ALA A 78 2.98 13.65 7.03
N PHE A 79 4.14 13.87 7.63
CA PHE A 79 5.26 14.50 6.95
C PHE A 79 6.61 14.14 7.56
N GLY A 80 7.69 14.35 6.82
CA GLY A 80 9.06 14.25 7.31
C GLY A 80 10.10 14.15 6.21
N TYR A 81 11.37 14.08 6.62
CA TYR A 81 12.47 13.86 5.69
C TYR A 81 12.68 12.37 5.44
N ASP A 82 12.81 12.01 4.16
CA ASP A 82 13.53 10.83 3.75
C ASP A 82 15.05 11.09 3.83
N MET A 83 15.74 10.24 4.58
CA MET A 83 17.16 10.38 4.91
C MET A 83 17.94 9.18 4.37
N ASP A 84 19.09 9.44 3.75
CA ASP A 84 20.13 8.45 3.52
C ASP A 84 21.28 8.71 4.49
N ASN A 85 21.27 7.99 5.61
CA ASN A 85 22.15 8.23 6.76
C ASN A 85 22.06 9.70 7.24
N MET A 86 23.10 10.50 7.00
CA MET A 86 23.17 11.90 7.42
C MET A 86 22.77 12.89 6.30
N LYS A 87 22.19 12.39 5.19
CA LYS A 87 21.84 13.21 4.03
C LYS A 87 20.33 13.25 3.80
N PRO A 88 19.68 14.42 3.88
CA PRO A 88 18.28 14.56 3.47
C PRO A 88 18.18 14.40 1.96
N ARG A 89 17.31 13.49 1.51
CA ARG A 89 17.02 13.27 0.09
C ARG A 89 15.81 14.06 -0.38
N CYS A 90 14.73 14.04 0.39
CA CYS A 90 13.46 14.67 0.05
C CYS A 90 12.61 14.94 1.31
N TRP A 91 11.82 16.00 1.29
CA TRP A 91 10.71 16.20 2.23
C TRP A 91 9.45 15.60 1.61
N TYR A 92 8.82 14.66 2.33
CA TYR A 92 7.55 14.08 1.92
C TYR A 92 6.45 14.52 2.87
N GLU A 93 5.26 14.73 2.31
CA GLU A 93 4.06 14.99 3.07
C GLU A 93 2.83 14.39 2.37
N ALA A 94 1.82 14.04 3.16
CA ALA A 94 0.52 13.59 2.67
C ALA A 94 -0.57 13.95 3.66
N ILE A 95 -1.77 14.22 3.13
CA ILE A 95 -2.97 14.43 3.93
C ILE A 95 -3.87 13.22 3.74
N LEU A 96 -4.01 12.42 4.81
CA LEU A 96 -4.75 11.17 4.81
C LEU A 96 -6.12 11.37 5.46
N PRO A 97 -7.21 10.81 4.92
CA PRO A 97 -8.50 10.87 5.58
C PRO A 97 -8.47 10.04 6.87
N LEU A 98 -9.07 10.61 7.93
CA LEU A 98 -9.28 9.95 9.21
C LEU A 98 -10.78 9.69 9.37
N TYR A 99 -11.19 8.46 9.06
CA TYR A 99 -12.58 8.04 9.16
C TYR A 99 -12.94 7.68 10.60
N ARG A 100 -14.19 7.98 10.98
CA ARG A 100 -14.75 7.53 12.25
C ARG A 100 -15.30 6.11 12.08
N VAL A 101 -14.61 5.14 12.66
CA VAL A 101 -15.00 3.74 12.64
C VAL A 101 -15.62 3.35 13.99
N PRO A 102 -16.88 2.87 14.03
CA PRO A 102 -17.50 2.33 15.24
C PRO A 102 -16.61 1.27 15.88
N GLU A 103 -16.58 1.25 17.21
CA GLU A 103 -15.69 0.36 17.96
C GLU A 103 -16.02 -1.12 17.69
N GLU A 104 -17.29 -1.41 17.49
CA GLU A 104 -17.84 -2.74 17.26
C GLU A 104 -17.33 -3.38 15.96
N ILE A 105 -17.04 -2.57 14.94
CA ILE A 105 -16.56 -3.06 13.63
C ILE A 105 -15.08 -2.80 13.40
N ARG A 106 -14.39 -2.14 14.32
CA ARG A 106 -13.02 -1.63 14.10
C ARG A 106 -12.04 -2.73 13.75
N SER A 107 -12.15 -3.89 14.39
CA SER A 107 -11.29 -5.05 14.14
C SER A 107 -11.47 -5.59 12.71
N ASP A 108 -12.71 -5.78 12.28
CA ASP A 108 -13.00 -6.27 10.93
C ASP A 108 -12.62 -5.23 9.87
N PHE A 109 -12.87 -3.96 10.16
CA PHE A 109 -12.49 -2.85 9.29
C PHE A 109 -10.98 -2.78 9.05
N THR A 110 -10.16 -2.79 10.10
CA THR A 110 -8.70 -2.75 9.94
C THR A 110 -8.18 -3.99 9.23
N LYS A 111 -8.77 -5.16 9.48
CA LYS A 111 -8.47 -6.40 8.74
C LYS A 111 -8.79 -6.25 7.25
N ARG A 112 -9.95 -5.70 6.86
CA ARG A 112 -10.28 -5.47 5.46
C ARG A 112 -9.36 -4.47 4.80
N VAL A 113 -9.03 -3.36 5.47
CA VAL A 113 -8.06 -2.38 4.96
C VAL A 113 -6.69 -3.03 4.74
N ALA A 114 -6.24 -3.89 5.66
CA ALA A 114 -4.99 -4.63 5.49
C ALA A 114 -5.02 -5.52 4.23
N GLN A 115 -6.14 -6.19 3.96
CA GLN A 115 -6.32 -6.99 2.73
C GLN A 115 -6.31 -6.13 1.46
N LEU A 116 -6.93 -4.94 1.50
CA LEU A 116 -6.89 -4.00 0.36
C LEU A 116 -5.45 -3.55 0.06
N ILE A 117 -4.67 -3.22 1.10
CA ILE A 117 -3.26 -2.81 0.99
C ILE A 117 -2.40 -3.97 0.50
N GLU A 118 -2.49 -5.16 1.12
CA GLU A 118 -1.72 -6.34 0.72
C GLU A 118 -1.99 -6.72 -0.75
N ALA A 119 -3.25 -6.63 -1.19
CA ALA A 119 -3.62 -6.86 -2.58
C ALA A 119 -2.97 -5.85 -3.52
N ALA A 120 -2.95 -4.56 -3.15
CA ALA A 120 -2.30 -3.53 -3.94
C ALA A 120 -0.78 -3.71 -4.01
N GLU A 121 -0.12 -4.03 -2.89
CA GLU A 121 1.32 -4.29 -2.86
C GLU A 121 1.69 -5.50 -3.72
N TYR A 122 0.88 -6.56 -3.66
CA TYR A 122 1.06 -7.73 -4.51
C TYR A 122 0.94 -7.36 -6.00
N VAL A 123 -0.10 -6.62 -6.38
CA VAL A 123 -0.31 -6.21 -7.77
C VAL A 123 0.77 -5.25 -8.26
N ALA A 124 1.18 -4.27 -7.46
CA ALA A 124 2.29 -3.37 -7.79
C ALA A 124 3.59 -4.14 -8.06
N GLY A 125 3.88 -5.15 -7.23
CA GLY A 125 5.03 -6.04 -7.42
C GLY A 125 4.95 -6.86 -8.71
N LEU A 126 3.76 -7.39 -9.03
CA LEU A 126 3.52 -8.08 -10.30
C LEU A 126 3.72 -7.14 -11.49
N LEU A 127 3.05 -5.99 -11.49
CA LEU A 127 3.13 -4.98 -12.55
C LEU A 127 4.58 -4.60 -12.85
N LYS A 128 5.32 -4.21 -11.80
CA LYS A 128 6.75 -3.88 -11.88
C LYS A 128 7.57 -5.01 -12.50
N SER A 129 7.35 -6.26 -12.08
CA SER A 129 8.05 -7.42 -12.63
C SER A 129 7.75 -7.61 -14.13
N ARG A 130 6.50 -7.47 -14.53
CA ARG A 130 6.05 -7.72 -15.92
C ARG A 130 6.53 -6.62 -16.85
N ILE A 131 6.54 -5.37 -16.41
CA ILE A 131 7.10 -4.26 -17.19
C ILE A 131 8.60 -4.47 -17.42
N LYS A 132 9.35 -4.90 -16.40
CA LYS A 132 10.77 -5.25 -16.58
C LYS A 132 10.96 -6.36 -17.60
N GLU A 133 10.12 -7.40 -17.57
CA GLU A 133 10.15 -8.48 -18.55
C GLU A 133 9.83 -7.99 -19.96
N ALA A 134 8.91 -7.02 -20.12
CA ALA A 134 8.60 -6.42 -21.40
C ALA A 134 9.79 -5.59 -21.94
N TRP A 135 10.34 -4.69 -21.12
CA TRP A 135 11.42 -3.78 -21.52
C TRP A 135 12.75 -4.49 -21.78
N PHE A 136 13.09 -5.54 -21.04
CA PHE A 136 14.45 -6.08 -21.02
C PHE A 136 14.52 -7.57 -21.37
N LYS A 137 15.53 -7.96 -22.17
CA LYS A 137 15.82 -9.38 -22.46
C LYS A 137 16.25 -10.15 -21.21
N ARG A 138 16.92 -9.47 -20.28
CA ARG A 138 17.43 -10.02 -19.02
C ARG A 138 16.99 -9.15 -17.84
N PRO A 139 15.71 -9.21 -17.45
CA PRO A 139 15.13 -8.32 -16.43
C PRO A 139 15.82 -8.41 -15.06
N GLY A 140 16.45 -9.55 -14.74
CA GLY A 140 17.21 -9.76 -13.51
C GLY A 140 18.57 -9.04 -13.47
N GLU A 141 19.15 -8.67 -14.62
CA GLU A 141 20.47 -8.03 -14.71
C GLU A 141 20.38 -6.49 -14.79
N VAL A 142 19.16 -5.94 -14.82
CA VAL A 142 18.92 -4.50 -15.00
C VAL A 142 19.37 -3.73 -13.76
N LYS A 143 20.33 -2.82 -13.97
CA LYS A 143 20.77 -1.83 -12.98
C LYS A 143 19.94 -0.56 -13.15
N GLY A 144 19.39 -0.02 -12.07
CA GLY A 144 18.59 1.20 -12.09
C GLY A 144 17.40 1.13 -11.13
N ASP A 145 16.97 2.29 -10.66
CA ASP A 145 15.80 2.37 -9.79
C ASP A 145 14.52 2.41 -10.62
N VAL A 146 13.71 1.35 -10.48
CA VAL A 146 12.36 1.22 -11.06
C VAL A 146 11.30 1.31 -9.95
N GLY A 147 11.61 2.00 -8.85
CA GLY A 147 10.69 2.30 -7.75
C GLY A 147 9.46 3.07 -8.23
N PHE A 148 9.66 4.00 -9.17
CA PHE A 148 8.59 4.84 -9.74
C PHE A 148 7.42 4.03 -10.34
N LEU A 149 7.65 2.80 -10.79
CA LEU A 149 6.58 1.92 -11.30
C LEU A 149 5.59 1.52 -10.20
N ALA A 150 6.09 1.26 -8.99
CA ALA A 150 5.22 0.98 -7.85
C ALA A 150 4.57 2.27 -7.34
N ASP A 151 5.33 3.38 -7.29
CA ASP A 151 4.81 4.67 -6.84
C ASP A 151 3.68 5.18 -7.74
N GLY A 152 3.86 5.09 -9.06
CA GLY A 152 2.84 5.42 -10.05
C GLY A 152 1.59 4.55 -9.92
N PHE A 153 1.75 3.26 -9.59
CA PHE A 153 0.61 2.38 -9.31
C PHE A 153 -0.19 2.86 -8.10
N TYR A 154 0.49 3.13 -6.97
CA TYR A 154 -0.19 3.62 -5.77
C TYR A 154 -0.86 4.97 -6.00
N GLN A 155 -0.22 5.87 -6.73
CA GLN A 155 -0.83 7.16 -7.08
C GLN A 155 -2.09 6.98 -7.94
N HIS A 156 -2.03 6.08 -8.92
CA HIS A 156 -3.14 5.80 -9.83
C HIS A 156 -4.35 5.19 -9.10
N THR A 157 -4.13 4.34 -8.08
CA THR A 157 -5.20 3.65 -7.34
C THR A 157 -5.60 4.32 -6.03
N GLU A 158 -5.02 5.47 -5.68
CA GLU A 158 -5.23 6.12 -4.38
C GLU A 158 -6.67 6.57 -4.15
N ALA A 159 -7.26 7.23 -5.15
CA ALA A 159 -8.63 7.71 -5.05
C ALA A 159 -9.62 6.55 -4.86
N ASP A 160 -9.44 5.47 -5.63
CA ASP A 160 -10.27 4.27 -5.54
C ASP A 160 -10.11 3.57 -4.19
N PHE A 161 -8.88 3.49 -3.66
CA PHE A 161 -8.64 2.95 -2.32
C PHE A 161 -9.45 3.73 -1.28
N TYR A 162 -9.35 5.06 -1.28
CA TYR A 162 -10.08 5.87 -0.31
C TYR A 162 -11.60 5.83 -0.50
N ALA A 163 -12.10 5.53 -1.70
CA ALA A 163 -13.52 5.28 -1.93
C ALA A 163 -14.00 3.94 -1.33
N CYS A 164 -13.13 2.95 -1.15
CA CYS A 164 -13.49 1.68 -0.50
C CYS A 164 -13.74 1.85 1.00
N LEU A 165 -13.01 2.73 1.69
CA LEU A 165 -13.02 2.83 3.16
C LEU A 165 -14.39 3.19 3.76
N PRO A 166 -15.08 4.27 3.36
CA PRO A 166 -16.42 4.56 3.88
C PRO A 166 -17.43 3.45 3.54
N ARG A 167 -17.29 2.82 2.37
CA ARG A 167 -18.14 1.70 1.99
C ARG A 167 -17.92 0.47 2.86
N LEU A 168 -16.70 0.21 3.32
CA LEU A 168 -16.43 -0.84 4.29
C LEU A 168 -17.14 -0.56 5.63
N ILE A 169 -17.17 0.70 6.08
CA ILE A 169 -17.87 1.10 7.32
C ILE A 169 -19.36 0.73 7.22
N ASP A 170 -19.99 0.95 6.06
CA ASP A 170 -21.40 0.63 5.84
C ASP A 170 -21.66 -0.86 5.58
N ALA A 171 -20.73 -1.55 4.91
CA ALA A 171 -20.91 -2.91 4.42
C ALA A 171 -20.63 -3.98 5.48
N ILE A 172 -19.68 -3.76 6.39
CA ILE A 172 -19.29 -4.72 7.43
C ILE A 172 -20.47 -5.11 8.34
N PRO A 173 -21.26 -4.17 8.91
CA PRO A 173 -22.44 -4.51 9.71
C PRO A 173 -23.47 -5.38 8.98
N GLN A 174 -23.49 -5.31 7.64
CA GLN A 174 -24.42 -6.03 6.78
C GLN A 174 -23.82 -7.33 6.19
N ASN A 175 -22.58 -7.67 6.53
CA ASN A 175 -21.81 -8.78 5.92
C ASN A 175 -21.70 -8.66 4.38
N LYS A 176 -21.64 -7.43 3.86
CA LYS A 176 -21.50 -7.13 2.42
C LYS A 176 -20.08 -6.67 2.05
N ASP A 177 -19.15 -6.70 2.99
CA ASP A 177 -17.74 -6.36 2.76
C ASP A 177 -17.06 -7.18 1.64
N PRO A 178 -17.43 -8.44 1.31
CA PRO A 178 -16.87 -9.12 0.15
C PRO A 178 -17.16 -8.43 -1.20
N GLU A 179 -18.25 -7.68 -1.31
CA GLU A 179 -18.58 -6.92 -2.52
C GLU A 179 -17.54 -5.82 -2.75
N VAL A 180 -17.13 -5.13 -1.68
CA VAL A 180 -16.09 -4.08 -1.72
C VAL A 180 -14.73 -4.68 -2.08
N LEU A 181 -14.40 -5.86 -1.54
CA LEU A 181 -13.16 -6.57 -1.87
C LEU A 181 -13.14 -7.03 -3.34
N GLN A 182 -14.29 -7.47 -3.87
CA GLN A 182 -14.43 -7.88 -5.27
C GLN A 182 -14.31 -6.70 -6.22
N GLU A 183 -14.87 -5.54 -5.87
CA GLU A 183 -14.72 -4.33 -6.66
C GLU A 183 -13.27 -3.83 -6.64
N TRP A 184 -12.60 -3.89 -5.49
CA TRP A 184 -11.18 -3.56 -5.41
C TRP A 184 -10.32 -4.46 -6.29
N HIS A 185 -10.62 -5.76 -6.36
CA HIS A 185 -9.98 -6.68 -7.30
C HIS A 185 -10.10 -6.22 -8.76
N VAL A 186 -11.29 -5.78 -9.16
CA VAL A 186 -11.56 -5.26 -10.51
C VAL A 186 -10.75 -3.98 -10.76
N THR A 187 -10.75 -3.04 -9.80
CA THR A 187 -9.97 -1.81 -9.87
C THR A 187 -8.48 -2.08 -10.04
N LEU A 188 -7.89 -2.91 -9.17
CA LEU A 188 -6.47 -3.26 -9.23
C LEU A 188 -6.10 -3.92 -10.57
N THR A 189 -6.96 -4.82 -11.06
CA THR A 189 -6.74 -5.53 -12.33
C THR A 189 -6.76 -4.56 -13.51
N ARG A 190 -7.75 -3.66 -13.54
CA ARG A 190 -7.86 -2.62 -14.57
C ARG A 190 -6.64 -1.70 -14.57
N ALA A 191 -6.32 -1.10 -13.41
CA ALA A 191 -5.20 -0.19 -13.25
C ALA A 191 -3.86 -0.83 -13.65
N ALA A 192 -3.63 -2.09 -13.26
CA ALA A 192 -2.39 -2.78 -13.62
C ALA A 192 -2.26 -3.01 -15.13
N LEU A 193 -3.34 -3.35 -15.83
CA LEU A 193 -3.31 -3.55 -17.28
C LEU A 193 -3.15 -2.21 -18.02
N GLU A 194 -3.85 -1.16 -17.59
CA GLU A 194 -3.75 0.18 -18.17
C GLU A 194 -2.33 0.75 -18.04
N LEU A 195 -1.76 0.71 -16.83
CA LEU A 195 -0.39 1.18 -16.58
C LEU A 195 0.66 0.34 -17.30
N PHE A 196 0.45 -0.97 -17.43
CA PHE A 196 1.34 -1.83 -18.23
C PHE A 196 1.33 -1.38 -19.70
N ASP A 197 0.15 -1.18 -20.28
CA ASP A 197 0.00 -0.79 -21.68
C ASP A 197 0.57 0.61 -21.93
N GLU A 198 0.37 1.55 -21.00
CA GLU A 198 0.93 2.91 -21.07
C GLU A 198 2.47 2.90 -21.07
N TRP A 199 3.08 2.23 -20.08
CA TRP A 199 4.54 2.26 -19.91
C TRP A 199 5.29 1.42 -20.95
N THR A 200 4.68 0.35 -21.46
CA THR A 200 5.31 -0.48 -22.50
C THR A 200 5.00 0.00 -23.92
N GLY A 201 3.91 0.75 -24.12
CA GLY A 201 3.52 1.31 -25.42
C GLY A 201 4.23 2.60 -25.81
N SER A 202 5.05 3.18 -24.93
CA SER A 202 5.72 4.48 -25.15
C SER A 202 7.01 4.42 -25.98
N ASP A 203 7.54 3.22 -26.26
CA ASP A 203 8.78 3.06 -27.05
C ASP A 203 8.51 3.20 -28.56
N GLU A 204 9.44 3.83 -29.28
CA GLU A 204 9.51 3.73 -30.74
C GLU A 204 9.53 2.24 -31.12
N ILE A 205 8.48 1.78 -31.80
CA ILE A 205 8.24 0.38 -32.21
C ILE A 205 9.48 -0.28 -32.85
N ALA A 206 10.41 0.51 -33.41
CA ALA A 206 11.68 0.08 -33.99
C ALA A 206 12.61 -0.66 -33.02
N PHE A 207 12.52 -0.43 -31.71
CA PHE A 207 13.33 -1.11 -30.68
C PHE A 207 12.53 -2.04 -29.76
N ALA A 208 11.20 -2.05 -29.91
CA ALA A 208 10.30 -2.89 -29.13
C ALA A 208 10.36 -4.36 -29.60
N ASP A 209 10.12 -5.30 -28.68
CA ASP A 209 9.90 -6.72 -28.97
C ASP A 209 8.43 -7.06 -28.69
N PRO A 210 7.54 -6.98 -29.70
CA PRO A 210 6.10 -7.15 -29.49
C PRO A 210 5.73 -8.51 -28.91
N ALA A 211 6.49 -9.56 -29.25
CA ALA A 211 6.25 -10.90 -28.74
C ALA A 211 6.52 -10.96 -27.23
N ARG A 212 7.60 -10.32 -26.77
CA ARG A 212 7.92 -10.23 -25.34
C ARG A 212 6.90 -9.41 -24.57
N MET A 213 6.48 -8.27 -25.11
CA MET A 213 5.45 -7.43 -24.51
C MET A 213 4.12 -8.18 -24.36
N ALA A 214 3.68 -8.86 -25.42
CA ALA A 214 2.46 -9.66 -25.41
C ALA A 214 2.51 -10.79 -24.38
N LEU A 215 3.65 -11.51 -24.29
CA LEU A 215 3.85 -12.57 -23.31
C LEU A 215 3.83 -12.04 -21.87
N ALA A 216 4.54 -10.93 -21.61
CA ALA A 216 4.56 -10.30 -20.29
C ALA A 216 3.15 -9.83 -19.86
N ARG A 217 2.38 -9.25 -20.79
CA ARG A 217 0.99 -8.84 -20.57
C ARG A 217 0.06 -10.01 -20.29
N ASP A 218 0.18 -11.11 -21.03
CA ASP A 218 -0.62 -12.32 -20.81
C ASP A 218 -0.31 -12.95 -19.43
N ASN A 219 0.97 -13.00 -19.06
CA ASN A 219 1.39 -13.45 -17.74
C ASN A 219 0.87 -12.55 -16.62
N LEU A 220 0.90 -11.22 -16.80
CA LEU A 220 0.30 -10.27 -15.86
C LEU A 220 -1.18 -10.60 -15.66
N ARG A 221 -1.94 -10.69 -16.75
CA ARG A 221 -3.38 -11.01 -16.71
C ARG A 221 -3.65 -12.32 -15.99
N LYS A 222 -2.93 -13.40 -16.32
CA LYS A 222 -3.09 -14.70 -15.66
C LYS A 222 -2.87 -14.61 -14.15
N GLN A 223 -1.89 -13.85 -13.70
CA GLN A 223 -1.58 -13.68 -12.27
C GLN A 223 -2.61 -12.79 -11.55
N LEU A 224 -3.16 -11.77 -12.21
CA LEU A 224 -4.22 -10.91 -11.66
C LEU A 224 -5.51 -11.70 -11.39
N TYR A 225 -5.82 -12.72 -12.20
CA TYR A 225 -6.92 -13.65 -11.94
C TYR A 225 -6.48 -14.94 -11.21
N GLY A 226 -5.26 -14.94 -10.67
CA GLY A 226 -4.68 -16.09 -9.99
C GLY A 226 -5.22 -16.31 -8.57
N THR A 227 -4.99 -17.51 -8.04
CA THR A 227 -5.46 -17.92 -6.71
C THR A 227 -4.85 -17.10 -5.57
N LYS A 228 -3.65 -16.54 -5.75
CA LYS A 228 -2.98 -15.75 -4.71
C LYS A 228 -3.72 -14.44 -4.41
N LEU A 229 -4.07 -13.64 -5.43
CA LEU A 229 -4.80 -12.40 -5.23
C LEU A 229 -6.22 -12.68 -4.70
N ALA A 230 -6.89 -13.69 -5.24
CA ALA A 230 -8.19 -14.14 -4.73
C ALA A 230 -8.12 -14.53 -3.24
N LYS A 231 -7.05 -15.22 -2.82
CA LYS A 231 -6.84 -15.59 -1.41
C LYS A 231 -6.64 -14.37 -0.51
N ILE A 232 -5.83 -13.39 -0.92
CA ILE A 232 -5.60 -12.16 -0.16
C ILE A 232 -6.94 -11.45 0.11
N LEU A 233 -7.75 -11.30 -0.93
CA LEU A 233 -9.06 -10.64 -0.87
C LEU A 233 -10.20 -11.56 -0.41
N THR A 234 -9.91 -12.80 0.00
CA THR A 234 -10.91 -13.79 0.44
C THR A 234 -12.06 -13.99 -0.57
N LEU A 235 -11.74 -13.87 -1.87
CA LEU A 235 -12.70 -14.05 -2.95
C LEU A 235 -12.88 -15.54 -3.28
N PRO A 236 -14.05 -15.93 -3.85
CA PRO A 236 -14.24 -17.28 -4.35
C PRO A 236 -13.12 -17.66 -5.32
N LYS A 237 -12.67 -18.92 -5.26
CA LYS A 237 -11.63 -19.38 -6.19
C LYS A 237 -12.07 -19.13 -7.63
N PRO A 238 -11.18 -18.64 -8.51
CA PRO A 238 -11.47 -18.55 -9.93
C PRO A 238 -11.91 -19.93 -10.42
N LYS A 239 -13.05 -20.01 -11.12
CA LYS A 239 -13.45 -21.27 -11.77
C LYS A 239 -12.34 -21.66 -12.74
N GLU A 240 -11.69 -22.80 -12.51
CA GLU A 240 -10.84 -23.42 -13.52
C GLU A 240 -11.68 -23.58 -14.79
N LYS A 241 -11.21 -23.02 -15.91
CA LYS A 241 -11.81 -23.36 -17.20
C LYS A 241 -11.63 -24.86 -17.35
N ALA A 242 -12.75 -25.59 -17.47
CA ALA A 242 -12.75 -26.97 -17.91
C ALA A 242 -11.96 -27.02 -19.22
N ALA A 243 -10.90 -27.84 -19.22
CA ALA A 243 -10.12 -28.17 -20.39
C ALA A 243 -10.97 -28.93 -21.41
#